data_AF-A0A4Q2YKC3-F1
#
_entry.id   AF-A0A4Q2YKC3-F1
#
_cell.length_a   1.000
_cell.length_b   1.000
_cell.length_c   1.000
_cell.angle_alpha   90.00
_cell.angle_beta   90.00
_cell.angle_gamma   90.00
#
_symmetry.space_group_name_H-M   'P 1'
#
loop_
_entity.id
_entity.type
_entity.pdbx_description
1 polymer ?
#
loop_
_entity_poly.entity_id
_entity_poly.type
_entity_poly.pdbx_seq_one_letter_code
_entity_poly.pdbx_strand_id
1 'polypeptide(L)'
;MKLSSSSLFRRFIPAALAPLLIIQAYGQGYYELDGGTDTISTTFTFDGESEGDTHIPQPPYFEGAGQRDALLVFGGGSLSLTAGADVSVSNFDNHTAFARVGYGTDGTLNIGTGASFRVGHDGRYANFHVGHDATGTVNQTGGTTSLIGSVNIGANGGNGTYTISGGTFNFDHTPDGGTSLLSVGFNNSAVSTGTSSGVFNIDGGTVNILSSHGGGTRFI
;
A
#
# COMPACT_ATOMS: atom_id res chain seq x y z
N MET A 1 0.09 -19.42 34.43
CA MET A 1 1.45 -19.46 33.85
C MET A 1 1.30 -19.26 32.35
N LYS A 2 1.63 -18.05 31.86
CA LYS A 2 1.49 -17.65 30.45
C LYS A 2 2.67 -18.25 29.67
N LEU A 3 2.41 -19.15 28.73
CA LEU A 3 3.43 -19.67 27.84
C LEU A 3 3.62 -18.68 26.69
N SER A 4 4.75 -17.98 26.71
CA SER A 4 5.25 -17.15 25.61
C SER A 4 5.92 -18.07 24.58
N SER A 5 5.36 -18.17 23.38
CA SER A 5 5.97 -18.87 22.26
C SER A 5 7.12 -18.04 21.66
N SER A 6 8.34 -18.52 21.89
CA SER A 6 9.55 -18.11 21.19
C SER A 6 9.60 -18.75 19.81
N SER A 7 9.86 -17.95 18.76
CA SER A 7 10.27 -18.46 17.44
C SER A 7 11.63 -17.88 17.09
N LEU A 8 12.67 -18.66 17.42
CA LEU A 8 14.04 -18.48 16.95
C LEU A 8 14.27 -19.48 15.81
N PHE A 9 14.45 -18.97 14.59
CA PHE A 9 15.07 -19.73 13.50
C PHE A 9 16.05 -18.80 12.76
N ARG A 10 17.34 -18.94 13.07
CA ARG A 10 18.44 -18.40 12.25
C ARG A 10 19.11 -19.59 11.56
N ARG A 11 19.05 -19.62 10.23
CA ARG A 11 19.80 -20.57 9.40
C ARG A 11 20.93 -19.81 8.70
N PHE A 12 22.18 -20.15 9.03
CA PHE A 12 23.38 -19.72 8.31
C PHE A 12 23.46 -20.46 6.96
N ILE A 13 23.71 -19.74 5.85
CA ILE A 13 24.15 -20.31 4.57
C ILE A 13 25.35 -19.47 4.06
N PRO A 14 26.43 -20.09 3.53
CA PRO A 14 27.68 -19.42 3.17
C PRO A 14 27.55 -18.53 1.92
N ALA A 15 28.42 -17.52 1.85
CA ALA A 15 28.46 -16.49 0.82
C ALA A 15 28.85 -17.03 -0.57
N ALA A 16 27.88 -17.04 -1.49
CA ALA A 16 28.03 -16.81 -2.93
C ALA A 16 26.67 -17.02 -3.64
N LEU A 17 25.68 -16.15 -3.43
CA LEU A 17 24.38 -16.19 -4.10
C LEU A 17 23.78 -14.76 -4.09
N ALA A 18 22.93 -14.48 -5.10
CA ALA A 18 22.18 -13.23 -5.35
C ALA A 18 21.74 -12.47 -4.08
N PRO A 19 21.54 -11.12 -4.14
CA PRO A 19 21.10 -10.35 -2.98
C PRO A 19 19.93 -11.06 -2.30
N LEU A 20 20.22 -11.52 -1.08
CA LEU A 20 19.32 -12.28 -0.23
C LEU A 20 18.19 -11.32 0.16
N LEU A 21 17.05 -11.43 -0.52
CA LEU A 21 15.83 -10.72 -0.18
C LEU A 21 15.38 -11.18 1.21
N ILE A 22 15.47 -10.29 2.19
CA ILE A 22 14.97 -10.54 3.55
C ILE A 22 13.46 -10.30 3.51
N ILE A 23 12.68 -11.37 3.33
CA ILE A 23 11.22 -11.30 3.54
C ILE A 23 10.98 -11.62 5.01
N GLN A 24 10.63 -10.60 5.80
CA GLN A 24 10.19 -10.77 7.17
C GLN A 24 8.71 -10.39 7.29
N ALA A 25 7.83 -11.38 7.09
CA ALA A 25 6.45 -11.28 7.54
C ALA A 25 6.41 -11.55 9.05
N TYR A 26 6.54 -10.50 9.86
CA TYR A 26 6.15 -10.56 11.26
C TYR A 26 4.61 -10.53 11.29
N GLY A 27 3.95 -11.54 11.87
CA GLY A 27 2.49 -11.55 11.95
C GLY A 27 1.97 -10.28 12.64
N GLN A 28 0.86 -9.69 12.17
CA GLN A 28 0.38 -8.32 12.50
C GLN A 28 1.54 -7.30 12.54
N GLY A 29 1.69 -6.51 11.48
CA GLY A 29 2.76 -5.53 11.47
C GLY A 29 3.01 -4.84 10.14
N TYR A 30 4.29 -4.73 9.79
CA TYR A 30 4.81 -4.01 8.64
C TYR A 30 5.40 -5.00 7.63
N TYR A 31 5.20 -4.75 6.34
CA TYR A 31 5.79 -5.51 5.25
C TYR A 31 6.55 -4.58 4.31
N GLU A 32 7.79 -4.96 4.00
CA GLU A 32 8.69 -4.21 3.14
C GLU A 32 9.30 -5.13 2.08
N LEU A 33 9.25 -4.69 0.83
CA LEU A 33 9.91 -5.33 -0.29
C LEU A 33 10.82 -4.31 -0.99
N ASP A 34 12.13 -4.36 -0.67
CA ASP A 34 13.21 -3.61 -1.31
C ASP A 34 13.87 -4.44 -2.41
N GLY A 35 13.42 -4.24 -3.65
CA GLY A 35 13.89 -5.01 -4.81
C GLY A 35 13.38 -6.45 -4.85
N GLY A 36 13.77 -7.17 -5.91
CA GLY A 36 13.39 -8.57 -6.11
C GLY A 36 11.89 -8.78 -6.37
N THR A 37 11.42 -10.01 -6.11
CA THR A 37 10.03 -10.41 -6.33
C THR A 37 9.52 -11.23 -5.16
N ASP A 38 8.28 -11.00 -4.74
CA ASP A 38 7.62 -11.82 -3.72
C ASP A 38 6.16 -12.13 -4.11
N THR A 39 5.58 -13.14 -3.47
CA THR A 39 4.20 -13.57 -3.70
C THR A 39 3.49 -13.88 -2.40
N ILE A 40 2.32 -13.27 -2.22
CA ILE A 40 1.38 -13.59 -1.15
C ILE A 40 0.22 -14.40 -1.75
N SER A 41 -0.12 -15.50 -1.08
CA SER A 41 -1.22 -16.41 -1.45
C SER A 41 -2.13 -16.77 -0.29
N THR A 42 -1.97 -16.09 0.85
CA THR A 42 -2.73 -16.31 2.09
C THR A 42 -3.14 -14.97 2.70
N THR A 43 -3.86 -15.02 3.82
CA THR A 43 -4.31 -13.86 4.57
C THR A 43 -3.19 -13.19 5.35
N PHE A 44 -3.08 -11.87 5.23
CA PHE A 44 -2.22 -11.02 6.06
C PHE A 44 -2.91 -9.71 6.41
N THR A 45 -2.70 -9.22 7.62
CA THR A 45 -3.04 -7.87 8.03
C THR A 45 -1.76 -7.12 8.34
N PHE A 46 -1.59 -5.97 7.70
CA PHE A 46 -0.52 -5.02 7.95
C PHE A 46 -1.12 -3.75 8.55
N ASP A 47 -0.54 -3.26 9.62
CA ASP A 47 -1.13 -2.19 10.42
C ASP A 47 -0.12 -1.18 10.96
N GLY A 48 1.16 -1.38 10.64
CA GLY A 48 2.24 -0.48 11.04
C GLY A 48 2.59 -0.56 12.54
N GLU A 49 2.16 -1.62 13.23
CA GLU A 49 2.35 -1.91 14.67
C GLU A 49 3.81 -2.07 15.12
N SER A 50 4.77 -2.24 14.22
CA SER A 50 6.12 -2.65 14.61
C SER A 50 6.79 -1.56 15.47
N GLU A 51 6.90 -1.83 16.79
CA GLU A 51 7.51 -0.97 17.84
C GLU A 51 8.98 -0.56 17.57
N GLY A 52 9.57 -0.98 16.45
CA GLY A 52 10.94 -0.65 16.06
C GLY A 52 11.09 -0.01 14.69
N ASP A 53 9.99 0.23 13.95
CA ASP A 53 10.11 0.79 12.61
C ASP A 53 10.30 2.31 12.65
N THR A 54 11.50 2.74 12.25
CA THR A 54 11.87 4.14 12.12
C THR A 54 11.65 4.69 10.71
N HIS A 55 11.07 3.92 9.78
CA HIS A 55 10.53 4.45 8.52
C HIS A 55 9.25 5.24 8.78
N ILE A 56 9.37 6.23 9.64
CA ILE A 56 8.61 7.46 9.49
C ILE A 56 9.26 8.13 8.28
N PRO A 57 8.52 8.38 7.17
CA PRO A 57 8.99 9.19 6.08
C PRO A 57 9.72 10.41 6.63
N GLN A 58 11.05 10.42 6.47
CA GLN A 58 11.82 11.55 6.97
C GLN A 58 11.41 12.78 6.16
N PRO A 59 11.39 13.96 6.79
CA PRO A 59 11.07 15.21 6.11
C PRO A 59 11.77 15.28 4.75
N PRO A 60 11.03 15.72 3.73
CA PRO A 60 10.18 16.89 3.87
C PRO A 60 8.68 16.68 3.62
N TYR A 61 8.23 15.43 3.55
CA TYR A 61 6.82 15.12 3.40
C TYR A 61 6.10 15.37 4.73
N PHE A 62 5.14 16.31 4.76
CA PHE A 62 4.30 16.58 5.93
C PHE A 62 3.28 15.47 6.10
N GLU A 63 3.78 14.30 6.45
CA GLU A 63 3.02 13.21 7.00
C GLU A 63 3.02 13.43 8.52
N GLY A 64 1.90 13.92 9.06
CA GLY A 64 1.81 14.40 10.43
C GLY A 64 2.16 13.31 11.47
N ALA A 65 2.40 13.72 12.71
CA ALA A 65 2.51 12.79 13.83
C ALA A 65 1.30 11.85 13.84
N GLY A 66 1.53 10.53 13.79
CA GLY A 66 0.46 9.54 13.67
C GLY A 66 0.31 8.88 12.29
N GLN A 67 1.35 8.83 11.47
CA GLN A 67 1.35 8.10 10.19
C GLN A 67 2.44 7.01 10.20
N ARG A 68 2.13 5.85 9.61
CA ARG A 68 2.99 4.65 9.58
C ARG A 68 2.85 3.95 8.24
N ASP A 69 3.97 3.56 7.65
CA ASP A 69 3.94 2.59 6.55
C ASP A 69 3.61 1.20 7.12
N ALA A 70 2.73 0.50 6.42
CA ALA A 70 2.29 -0.85 6.79
C ALA A 70 2.63 -1.83 5.66
N LEU A 71 2.53 -1.38 4.40
CA LEU A 71 2.98 -2.13 3.23
C LEU A 71 3.82 -1.20 2.35
N LEU A 72 5.08 -1.55 2.11
CA LEU A 72 6.00 -0.81 1.26
C LEU A 72 6.59 -1.73 0.19
N VAL A 73 6.46 -1.34 -1.08
CA VAL A 73 7.11 -2.02 -2.22
C VAL A 73 7.92 -1.00 -3.01
N PHE A 74 9.25 -1.16 -3.02
CA PHE A 74 10.20 -0.19 -3.57
C PHE A 74 11.49 -0.90 -4.03
N GLY A 75 12.54 -0.17 -4.41
CA GLY A 75 13.84 -0.73 -4.81
C GLY A 75 13.83 -1.50 -6.13
N GLY A 76 12.82 -1.29 -6.97
CA GLY A 76 12.48 -2.13 -8.12
C GLY A 76 11.74 -3.42 -7.75
N GLY A 77 11.25 -3.52 -6.51
CA GLY A 77 10.53 -4.67 -5.99
C GLY A 77 9.20 -4.91 -6.69
N SER A 78 8.82 -6.18 -6.84
CA SER A 78 7.56 -6.58 -7.45
C SER A 78 6.82 -7.60 -6.57
N LEU A 79 5.77 -7.15 -5.88
CA LEU A 79 4.90 -7.98 -5.05
C LEU A 79 3.71 -8.49 -5.87
N SER A 80 3.41 -9.78 -5.78
CA SER A 80 2.23 -10.38 -6.42
C SER A 80 1.26 -10.94 -5.38
N LEU A 81 0.00 -10.50 -5.44
CA LEU A 81 -1.11 -11.08 -4.67
C LEU A 81 -1.85 -12.07 -5.56
N THR A 82 -1.86 -13.33 -5.17
CA THR A 82 -2.41 -14.44 -5.97
C THR A 82 -3.71 -14.99 -5.38
N ALA A 83 -4.33 -15.96 -6.04
CA ALA A 83 -5.57 -16.57 -5.57
C ALA A 83 -5.44 -17.05 -4.12
N GLY A 84 -6.40 -16.66 -3.27
CA GLY A 84 -6.38 -16.97 -1.84
C GLY A 84 -5.67 -15.93 -0.97
N ALA A 85 -4.95 -14.97 -1.57
CA ALA A 85 -4.46 -13.81 -0.84
C ALA A 85 -5.63 -12.97 -0.33
N ASP A 86 -5.62 -12.65 0.95
CA ASP A 86 -6.48 -11.63 1.54
C ASP A 86 -5.63 -10.68 2.37
N VAL A 87 -5.16 -9.62 1.73
CA VAL A 87 -4.23 -8.65 2.32
C VAL A 87 -5.01 -7.41 2.73
N SER A 88 -4.90 -7.02 3.99
CA SER A 88 -5.48 -5.77 4.50
C SER A 88 -4.42 -4.86 5.09
N VAL A 89 -4.41 -3.60 4.68
CA VAL A 89 -3.67 -2.51 5.32
C VAL A 89 -4.65 -1.71 6.16
N SER A 90 -4.52 -1.77 7.48
CA SER A 90 -5.49 -1.19 8.43
C SER A 90 -4.81 -0.32 9.46
N ASN A 91 -5.47 0.73 9.92
CA ASN A 91 -4.92 1.58 10.97
C ASN A 91 -4.73 0.81 12.29
N PHE A 92 -3.66 1.12 13.00
CA PHE A 92 -3.44 0.69 14.38
C PHE A 92 -3.41 1.86 15.36
N ASP A 93 -4.06 1.69 16.51
CA ASP A 93 -4.20 2.70 17.56
C ASP A 93 -4.56 4.08 16.98
N ASN A 94 -3.75 5.13 17.17
CA ASN A 94 -3.99 6.48 16.66
C ASN A 94 -3.18 6.80 15.40
N HIS A 95 -2.67 5.76 14.72
CA HIS A 95 -1.88 5.90 13.51
C HIS A 95 -2.71 5.61 12.26
N THR A 96 -2.44 6.36 11.21
CA THR A 96 -2.91 6.08 9.85
C THR A 96 -1.90 5.17 9.18
N ALA A 97 -2.36 4.01 8.72
CA ALA A 97 -1.53 3.07 7.98
C ALA A 97 -1.45 3.47 6.50
N PHE A 98 -0.28 3.27 5.92
CA PHE A 98 0.01 3.55 4.51
C PHE A 98 0.36 2.27 3.78
N ALA A 99 -0.23 2.12 2.61
CA ALA A 99 0.27 1.25 1.57
C ALA A 99 1.01 2.11 0.55
N ARG A 100 2.24 1.77 0.19
CA ARG A 100 3.00 2.47 -0.85
C ARG A 100 3.60 1.50 -1.85
N VAL A 101 3.46 1.85 -3.11
CA VAL A 101 4.09 1.15 -4.23
C VAL A 101 4.88 2.18 -5.02
N GLY A 102 6.20 2.05 -5.04
CA GLY A 102 7.12 3.03 -5.59
C GLY A 102 7.24 4.27 -4.71
N TYR A 103 8.04 4.18 -3.64
CA TYR A 103 8.34 5.29 -2.72
C TYR A 103 9.85 5.51 -2.67
N GLY A 104 10.31 6.71 -3.02
CA GLY A 104 11.73 7.06 -3.19
C GLY A 104 12.48 6.34 -4.32
N THR A 105 12.08 5.11 -4.63
CA THR A 105 12.55 4.27 -5.74
C THR A 105 11.39 3.44 -6.30
N ASP A 106 11.59 2.82 -7.46
CA ASP A 106 10.50 2.18 -8.20
C ASP A 106 9.90 0.97 -7.47
N GLY A 107 8.62 0.68 -7.71
CA GLY A 107 7.95 -0.49 -7.13
C GLY A 107 6.74 -0.94 -7.92
N THR A 108 6.41 -2.23 -7.82
CA THR A 108 5.27 -2.85 -8.53
C THR A 108 4.42 -3.73 -7.62
N LEU A 109 3.10 -3.57 -7.69
CA LEU A 109 2.12 -4.46 -7.07
C LEU A 109 1.21 -5.08 -8.14
N ASN A 110 1.17 -6.40 -8.19
CA ASN A 110 0.29 -7.15 -9.08
C ASN A 110 -0.84 -7.80 -8.27
N ILE A 111 -2.09 -7.53 -8.64
CA ILE A 111 -3.28 -8.09 -8.00
C ILE A 111 -3.95 -9.04 -8.98
N GLY A 112 -3.87 -10.34 -8.68
CA GLY A 112 -4.36 -11.41 -9.52
C GLY A 112 -5.80 -11.83 -9.22
N THR A 113 -6.34 -12.68 -10.09
CA THR A 113 -7.66 -13.29 -9.90
C THR A 113 -7.74 -14.06 -8.58
N GLY A 114 -8.81 -13.83 -7.82
CA GLY A 114 -9.04 -14.48 -6.53
C GLY A 114 -8.25 -13.88 -5.36
N ALA A 115 -7.49 -12.80 -5.59
CA ALA A 115 -6.87 -12.01 -4.52
C ALA A 115 -7.83 -10.92 -4.00
N SER A 116 -7.67 -10.57 -2.74
CA SER A 116 -8.32 -9.44 -2.08
C SER A 116 -7.24 -8.52 -1.50
N PHE A 117 -7.30 -7.24 -1.84
CA PHE A 117 -6.44 -6.19 -1.29
C PHE A 117 -7.30 -5.07 -0.71
N ARG A 118 -7.18 -4.82 0.59
CA ARG A 118 -7.96 -3.80 1.29
C ARG A 118 -7.02 -2.78 1.89
N VAL A 119 -7.32 -1.49 1.74
CA VAL A 119 -6.60 -0.40 2.43
C VAL A 119 -7.63 0.46 3.13
N GLY A 120 -7.52 0.55 4.46
CA GLY A 120 -8.52 1.14 5.34
C GLY A 120 -9.58 0.14 5.80
N HIS A 121 -10.35 0.50 6.82
CA HIS A 121 -11.47 -0.29 7.32
C HIS A 121 -12.57 0.60 7.91
N ASP A 122 -13.74 0.00 8.15
CA ASP A 122 -14.92 0.67 8.71
C ASP A 122 -14.56 1.40 10.01
N GLY A 123 -14.42 2.72 9.91
CA GLY A 123 -14.22 3.63 11.03
C GLY A 123 -12.94 4.45 10.97
N ARG A 124 -11.95 4.11 10.12
CA ARG A 124 -10.74 4.93 9.96
C ARG A 124 -10.17 4.87 8.54
N TYR A 125 -9.80 6.04 8.03
CA TYR A 125 -9.17 6.20 6.72
C TYR A 125 -7.73 5.67 6.71
N ALA A 126 -7.32 5.02 5.63
CA ALA A 126 -5.91 4.74 5.33
C ALA A 126 -5.51 5.38 4.00
N ASN A 127 -4.21 5.43 3.71
CA ASN A 127 -3.71 6.03 2.47
C ASN A 127 -3.04 4.97 1.59
N PHE A 128 -3.38 4.98 0.31
CA PHE A 128 -2.72 4.16 -0.70
C PHE A 128 -1.99 5.05 -1.71
N HIS A 129 -0.66 4.97 -1.75
CA HIS A 129 0.16 5.72 -2.69
C HIS A 129 0.71 4.80 -3.79
N VAL A 130 0.59 5.26 -5.03
CA VAL A 130 1.19 4.63 -6.21
C VAL A 130 2.07 5.66 -6.89
N GLY A 131 3.39 5.50 -6.78
CA GLY A 131 4.37 6.44 -7.33
C GLY A 131 4.40 7.73 -6.53
N HIS A 132 4.87 7.64 -5.29
CA HIS A 132 5.23 8.79 -4.48
C HIS A 132 6.72 9.02 -4.68
N ASP A 133 7.12 10.22 -5.12
CA ASP A 133 8.51 10.64 -5.37
C ASP A 133 9.42 9.70 -6.21
N ALA A 134 8.84 8.67 -6.82
CA ALA A 134 9.43 7.66 -7.70
C ALA A 134 8.35 7.02 -8.60
N THR A 135 8.69 5.96 -9.32
CA THR A 135 7.72 5.26 -10.18
C THR A 135 7.00 4.15 -9.43
N GLY A 136 5.67 4.22 -9.35
CA GLY A 136 4.85 3.15 -8.78
C GLY A 136 3.93 2.57 -9.83
N THR A 137 3.86 1.24 -9.89
CA THR A 137 2.95 0.54 -10.82
C THR A 137 2.05 -0.44 -10.06
N VAL A 138 0.74 -0.31 -10.26
CA VAL A 138 -0.24 -1.30 -9.81
C VAL A 138 -0.95 -1.91 -11.01
N ASN A 139 -0.89 -3.24 -11.12
CA ASN A 139 -1.57 -4.00 -12.16
C ASN A 139 -2.65 -4.87 -11.53
N GLN A 140 -3.91 -4.47 -11.67
CA GLN A 140 -5.05 -5.29 -11.25
C GLN A 140 -5.61 -6.04 -12.46
N THR A 141 -5.27 -7.34 -12.53
CA THR A 141 -5.73 -8.24 -13.62
C THR A 141 -6.97 -9.05 -13.24
N GLY A 142 -7.36 -9.00 -11.96
CA GLY A 142 -8.50 -9.71 -11.39
C GLY A 142 -8.74 -9.29 -9.95
N GLY A 143 -9.39 -10.17 -9.17
CA GLY A 143 -9.51 -10.00 -7.73
C GLY A 143 -10.36 -8.79 -7.32
N THR A 144 -10.21 -8.36 -6.08
CA THR A 144 -10.88 -7.18 -5.54
C THR A 144 -9.91 -6.28 -4.79
N THR A 145 -9.87 -5.01 -5.18
CA THR A 145 -9.25 -3.95 -4.39
C THR A 145 -10.36 -3.17 -3.70
N SER A 146 -10.27 -2.93 -2.40
CA SER A 146 -11.21 -2.07 -1.67
C SER A 146 -10.46 -1.02 -0.88
N LEU A 147 -10.82 0.24 -1.06
CA LEU A 147 -10.17 1.38 -0.42
C LEU A 147 -11.19 2.19 0.38
N ILE A 148 -10.87 2.46 1.64
CA ILE A 148 -11.59 3.38 2.52
C ILE A 148 -10.59 4.44 2.98
N GLY A 149 -10.70 5.64 2.41
CA GLY A 149 -9.76 6.74 2.68
C GLY A 149 -9.29 7.39 1.39
N SER A 150 -7.97 7.56 1.23
CA SER A 150 -7.42 8.22 0.05
C SER A 150 -6.50 7.32 -0.76
N VAL A 151 -6.57 7.45 -2.08
CA VAL A 151 -5.61 6.89 -3.01
C VAL A 151 -5.04 8.00 -3.88
N ASN A 152 -3.70 8.05 -3.92
CA ASN A 152 -2.95 9.05 -4.65
C ASN A 152 -2.07 8.34 -5.67
N ILE A 153 -2.29 8.62 -6.95
CA ILE A 153 -1.56 8.02 -8.07
C ILE A 153 -0.69 9.12 -8.68
N GLY A 154 0.63 8.99 -8.57
CA GLY A 154 1.58 10.02 -8.99
C GLY A 154 1.56 11.18 -8.02
N ALA A 155 2.23 11.03 -6.88
CA ALA A 155 2.24 11.99 -5.79
C ALA A 155 3.62 12.62 -5.60
N ASN A 156 3.65 13.92 -5.30
CA ASN A 156 4.82 14.65 -4.81
C ASN A 156 6.10 14.48 -5.67
N GLY A 157 5.97 14.63 -6.98
CA GLY A 157 7.06 14.46 -7.95
C GLY A 157 7.23 13.03 -8.47
N GLY A 158 6.41 12.09 -7.99
CA GLY A 158 6.37 10.72 -8.44
C GLY A 158 5.49 10.49 -9.67
N ASN A 159 5.74 9.36 -10.32
CA ASN A 159 5.01 8.87 -11.49
C ASN A 159 4.23 7.61 -11.11
N GLY A 160 2.91 7.72 -10.97
CA GLY A 160 2.05 6.61 -10.60
C GLY A 160 1.27 6.07 -11.78
N THR A 161 1.18 4.76 -11.91
CA THR A 161 0.23 4.11 -12.82
C THR A 161 -0.53 3.02 -12.07
N TYR A 162 -1.85 3.10 -12.09
CA TYR A 162 -2.72 2.02 -11.66
C TYR A 162 -3.59 1.63 -12.86
N THR A 163 -3.40 0.40 -13.35
CA THR A 163 -4.23 -0.18 -14.40
C THR A 163 -5.13 -1.28 -13.84
N ILE A 164 -6.42 -1.19 -14.15
CA ILE A 164 -7.41 -2.24 -13.93
C ILE A 164 -7.73 -2.84 -15.30
N SER A 165 -7.27 -4.06 -15.55
CA SER A 165 -7.59 -4.85 -16.76
C SER A 165 -8.60 -5.98 -16.45
N GLY A 166 -8.86 -6.24 -15.17
CA GLY A 166 -9.89 -7.16 -14.71
C GLY A 166 -10.18 -7.03 -13.21
N GLY A 167 -11.26 -7.66 -12.74
CA GLY A 167 -11.67 -7.62 -11.33
C GLY A 167 -12.48 -6.37 -10.95
N THR A 168 -12.50 -6.07 -9.66
CA THR A 168 -13.29 -4.97 -9.08
C THR A 168 -12.41 -4.06 -8.23
N PHE A 169 -12.51 -2.75 -8.44
CA PHE A 169 -11.97 -1.73 -7.57
C PHE A 169 -13.12 -1.01 -6.87
N ASN A 170 -13.19 -1.09 -5.55
CA ASN A 170 -14.16 -0.40 -4.73
C ASN A 170 -13.47 0.76 -4.02
N PHE A 171 -14.02 1.96 -4.17
CA PHE A 171 -13.59 3.13 -3.42
C PHE A 171 -14.75 3.66 -2.61
N ASP A 172 -14.58 3.75 -1.29
CA ASP A 172 -15.62 4.21 -0.38
C ASP A 172 -15.18 5.41 0.46
N HIS A 173 -16.20 6.16 0.88
CA HIS A 173 -16.08 7.26 1.79
C HIS A 173 -15.87 6.78 3.23
N THR A 174 -15.15 7.54 4.04
CA THR A 174 -14.90 7.19 5.43
C THR A 174 -16.15 7.47 6.30
N PRO A 175 -16.48 6.61 7.27
CA PRO A 175 -17.66 6.80 8.12
C PRO A 175 -17.62 8.03 9.02
N ASP A 176 -16.42 8.54 9.30
CA ASP A 176 -16.17 9.66 10.21
C ASP A 176 -16.37 11.05 9.57
N GLY A 177 -16.78 11.10 8.29
CA GLY A 177 -16.90 12.34 7.53
C GLY A 177 -15.56 12.95 7.13
N GLY A 178 -14.46 12.22 7.30
CA GLY A 178 -13.14 12.54 6.77
C GLY A 178 -13.16 12.68 5.24
N THR A 179 -12.15 13.32 4.66
CA THR A 179 -12.08 13.44 3.19
C THR A 179 -11.51 12.15 2.61
N SER A 180 -12.34 11.38 1.89
CA SER A 180 -11.86 10.36 0.96
C SER A 180 -11.56 10.99 -0.39
N LEU A 181 -10.35 10.74 -0.91
CA LEU A 181 -9.85 11.32 -2.14
C LEU A 181 -9.30 10.25 -3.08
N LEU A 182 -9.75 10.24 -4.33
CA LEU A 182 -8.98 9.67 -5.43
C LEU A 182 -8.28 10.84 -6.14
N SER A 183 -6.95 10.85 -6.11
CA SER A 183 -6.14 11.89 -6.77
C SER A 183 -5.19 11.29 -7.80
N VAL A 184 -5.02 12.02 -8.91
CA VAL A 184 -4.14 11.62 -10.02
C VAL A 184 -3.21 12.78 -10.37
N GLY A 185 -1.90 12.60 -10.21
CA GLY A 185 -0.91 13.67 -10.45
C GLY A 185 -0.87 14.72 -9.34
N PHE A 186 -1.17 14.33 -8.10
CA PHE A 186 -1.27 15.24 -6.96
C PHE A 186 0.09 15.72 -6.44
N ASN A 187 0.14 16.96 -5.96
CA ASN A 187 1.32 17.50 -5.31
C ASN A 187 0.90 18.37 -4.12
N ASN A 188 1.20 17.89 -2.91
CA ASN A 188 1.02 18.66 -1.66
C ASN A 188 2.30 18.86 -0.88
N SER A 189 3.44 18.39 -1.40
CA SER A 189 4.72 18.62 -0.77
C SER A 189 5.22 20.02 -1.10
N ALA A 190 5.59 20.77 -0.06
CA ALA A 190 6.21 22.09 -0.22
C ALA A 190 7.58 22.03 -0.93
N VAL A 191 8.13 20.83 -1.13
CA VAL A 191 9.46 20.62 -1.71
C VAL A 191 9.52 19.39 -2.62
N SER A 192 8.43 19.05 -3.32
CA SER A 192 8.46 17.94 -4.28
C SER A 192 9.63 18.10 -5.27
N THR A 193 10.32 17.01 -5.56
CA THR A 193 11.54 17.01 -6.40
C THR A 193 11.26 16.96 -7.90
N GLY A 194 10.01 17.12 -8.34
CA GLY A 194 9.66 17.01 -9.75
C GLY A 194 8.18 17.28 -10.05
N THR A 195 7.80 17.01 -11.30
CA THR A 195 6.40 17.05 -11.73
C THR A 195 5.71 15.76 -11.32
N SER A 196 4.59 15.86 -10.60
CA SER A 196 3.74 14.70 -10.32
C SER A 196 2.96 14.29 -11.56
N SER A 197 2.92 13.00 -11.88
CA SER A 197 2.11 12.47 -12.98
C SER A 197 1.44 11.17 -12.58
N GLY A 198 0.11 11.12 -12.68
CA GLY A 198 -0.66 9.93 -12.39
C GLY A 198 -1.40 9.41 -13.63
N VAL A 199 -1.60 8.10 -13.70
CA VAL A 199 -2.49 7.46 -14.66
C VAL A 199 -3.36 6.45 -13.93
N PHE A 200 -4.67 6.65 -13.95
CA PHE A 200 -5.65 5.66 -13.51
C PHE A 200 -6.37 5.10 -14.74
N ASN A 201 -5.98 3.90 -15.17
CA ASN A 201 -6.45 3.27 -16.39
C ASN A 201 -7.48 2.16 -16.09
N ILE A 202 -8.59 2.17 -16.82
CA ILE A 202 -9.64 1.16 -16.73
C ILE A 202 -9.73 0.49 -18.11
N ASP A 203 -8.88 -0.51 -18.31
CA ASP A 203 -8.72 -1.27 -19.56
C ASP A 203 -9.57 -2.56 -19.58
N GLY A 204 -10.26 -2.81 -18.48
CA GLY A 204 -11.17 -3.93 -18.24
C GLY A 204 -11.61 -3.88 -16.78
N GLY A 205 -12.48 -4.78 -16.34
CA GLY A 205 -12.97 -4.78 -14.95
C GLY A 205 -13.94 -3.65 -14.60
N THR A 206 -14.16 -3.44 -13.30
CA THR A 206 -15.21 -2.58 -12.75
C THR A 206 -14.65 -1.64 -11.68
N VAL A 207 -15.02 -0.37 -11.75
CA VAL A 207 -14.79 0.61 -10.68
C VAL A 207 -16.13 0.96 -10.03
N ASN A 208 -16.23 0.71 -8.73
CA ASN A 208 -17.37 1.08 -7.91
C ASN A 208 -16.98 2.24 -7.00
N ILE A 209 -17.74 3.33 -7.11
CA ILE A 209 -17.61 4.47 -6.20
C ILE A 209 -18.78 4.39 -5.24
N LEU A 210 -18.47 4.06 -4.01
CA LEU A 210 -19.43 3.87 -2.93
C LEU A 210 -19.55 5.19 -2.17
N SER A 211 -20.79 5.55 -1.81
CA SER A 211 -21.10 6.72 -1.00
C SER A 211 -21.87 6.27 0.24
N SER A 212 -21.38 5.22 0.90
CA SER A 212 -22.13 4.56 1.97
C SER A 212 -22.26 5.43 3.23
N HIS A 213 -21.52 6.55 3.32
CA HIS A 213 -21.38 7.35 4.55
C HIS A 213 -21.80 8.83 4.48
N GLY A 214 -22.58 9.28 3.50
CA GLY A 214 -23.19 10.63 3.51
C GLY A 214 -22.23 11.83 3.31
N GLY A 215 -20.91 11.61 3.39
CA GLY A 215 -19.91 12.57 2.92
C GLY A 215 -19.56 12.36 1.45
N GLY A 216 -19.02 13.41 0.82
CA GLY A 216 -18.74 13.42 -0.62
C GLY A 216 -17.40 12.78 -0.97
N THR A 217 -17.39 11.86 -1.93
CA THR A 217 -16.18 11.42 -2.63
C THR A 217 -15.70 12.52 -3.56
N ARG A 218 -14.42 12.90 -3.48
CA ARG A 218 -13.80 13.87 -4.40
C ARG A 218 -12.87 13.16 -5.37
N PHE A 219 -12.95 13.56 -6.63
CA PHE A 219 -12.01 13.23 -7.70
C PHE A 219 -11.25 14.51 -8.03
N ILE A 220 -9.91 14.46 -7.94
CA ILE A 220 -9.03 15.60 -8.24
C ILE A 220 -7.97 15.16 -9.23
#